data_AF-A0A1M5RZM2-F1
#
_entry.id   AF-A0A1M5RZM2-F1
#
_cell.length_a   1.000
_cell.length_b   1.000
_cell.length_c   1.000
_cell.angle_alpha   90.00
_cell.angle_beta   90.00
_cell.angle_gamma   90.00
#
_symmetry.space_group_name_H-M   'P 1'
#
loop_
_entity.id
_entity.type
_entity.pdbx_description
1 polymer ?
#
loop_
_entity_poly.entity_id
_entity_poly.type
_entity_poly.pdbx_seq_one_letter_code
_entity_poly.pdbx_strand_id
1 'polypeptide(L)'
;MKFSVLAFLTITAALLTACSGIVTPKAELASHDSDHSIPAIDNMIVSLKQEYINKCYMPVAKRNPPENACQSELFQTLERRYNLNFNQNHVAMAANVLFFKDVDAKIVEMSRNDPEVRNAIRAGAFTSTSEMLAYYKGKYQFETQLEQY
;
A
#
# COMPACT_ATOMS: atom_id res chain seq x y z
N MET A 1 -19.34 -58.76 27.58
CA MET A 1 -18.59 -57.77 28.41
C MET A 1 -17.16 -57.72 27.93
N LYS A 2 -16.59 -56.50 27.96
CA LYS A 2 -15.18 -56.10 27.84
C LYS A 2 -14.75 -55.54 26.48
N PHE A 3 -14.40 -54.26 26.60
CA PHE A 3 -14.05 -53.23 25.63
C PHE A 3 -12.61 -53.37 25.12
N SER A 4 -12.33 -52.56 24.10
CA SER A 4 -11.13 -51.72 23.94
C SER A 4 -10.20 -52.15 22.80
N VAL A 5 -9.65 -51.27 21.97
CA VAL A 5 -9.77 -49.81 21.73
C VAL A 5 -9.16 -49.64 20.32
N LEU A 6 -9.81 -48.86 19.45
CA LEU A 6 -9.22 -48.40 18.19
C LEU A 6 -8.06 -47.44 18.50
N ALA A 7 -6.87 -47.70 17.96
CA ALA A 7 -5.79 -46.72 17.91
C ALA A 7 -5.75 -46.05 16.52
N PHE A 8 -6.40 -44.89 16.42
CA PHE A 8 -6.20 -43.94 15.33
C PHE A 8 -4.83 -43.25 15.51
N LEU A 9 -3.92 -43.46 14.57
CA LEU A 9 -2.70 -42.67 14.44
C LEU A 9 -2.99 -41.46 13.53
N THR A 10 -3.48 -40.37 14.11
CA THR A 10 -3.53 -39.07 13.45
C THR A 10 -2.19 -38.36 13.66
N ILE A 11 -1.37 -38.32 12.61
CA ILE A 11 -0.19 -37.45 12.55
C ILE A 11 -0.71 -36.04 12.25
N THR A 12 -0.94 -35.24 13.28
CA THR A 12 -1.12 -33.80 13.13
C THR A 12 0.24 -33.15 12.89
N ALA A 13 0.62 -33.04 11.62
CA ALA A 13 1.69 -32.14 11.22
C ALA A 13 1.19 -30.68 11.41
N ALA A 14 1.44 -30.13 12.60
CA ALA A 14 1.30 -28.70 12.82
C ALA A 14 2.39 -27.99 12.00
N LEU A 15 2.04 -27.54 10.80
CA LEU A 15 2.79 -26.55 10.07
C LEU A 15 2.78 -25.26 10.89
N LEU A 16 3.82 -25.05 11.70
CA LEU A 16 4.20 -23.75 12.21
C LEU A 16 4.66 -22.92 11.00
N THR A 17 3.72 -22.37 10.23
CA THR A 17 4.00 -21.21 9.40
C THR A 17 4.31 -20.07 10.37
N ALA A 18 5.59 -19.92 10.71
CA ALA A 18 6.09 -18.69 11.28
C ALA A 18 5.80 -17.58 10.27
N CYS A 19 4.65 -16.93 10.41
CA CYS A 19 4.33 -15.71 9.69
C CYS A 19 5.39 -14.70 10.11
N SER A 20 6.40 -14.51 9.26
CA SER A 20 7.32 -13.38 9.33
C SER A 20 6.52 -12.12 9.64
N GLY A 21 6.88 -11.38 10.70
CA GLY A 21 6.10 -10.27 11.26
C GLY A 21 5.96 -9.02 10.37
N ILE A 22 6.02 -9.18 9.05
CA ILE A 22 5.83 -8.13 8.05
C ILE A 22 4.45 -8.31 7.45
N VAL A 23 3.58 -7.31 7.63
CA VAL A 23 2.22 -7.32 7.11
C VAL A 23 2.20 -6.71 5.72
N THR A 24 1.77 -7.44 4.70
CA THR A 24 1.66 -6.87 3.35
C THR A 24 0.57 -5.77 3.33
N PRO A 25 0.89 -4.53 2.92
CA PRO A 25 -0.11 -3.49 2.75
C PRO A 25 -1.14 -3.87 1.68
N LYS A 26 -2.35 -3.33 1.79
CA LYS A 26 -3.42 -3.55 0.81
C LYS A 26 -3.38 -2.53 -0.33
N ALA A 27 -3.71 -3.01 -1.53
CA ALA A 27 -4.07 -2.20 -2.69
C ALA A 27 -5.51 -2.52 -3.08
N GLU A 28 -6.46 -1.98 -2.33
CA GLU A 28 -7.89 -2.16 -2.51
C GLU A 28 -8.53 -0.82 -2.86
N LEU A 29 -9.67 -0.84 -3.57
CA LEU A 29 -10.45 0.37 -3.82
C LEU A 29 -10.91 0.96 -2.49
N ALA A 30 -10.74 2.28 -2.32
CA ALA A 30 -11.17 2.94 -1.12
C ALA A 30 -12.70 3.15 -1.13
N SER A 31 -13.27 3.33 0.06
CA SER A 31 -14.64 3.83 0.18
C SER A 31 -14.62 5.35 0.07
N HIS A 32 -15.45 5.88 -0.83
CA HIS A 32 -15.57 7.30 -1.11
C HIS A 32 -16.94 7.82 -0.71
N ASP A 33 -17.00 9.11 -0.39
CA ASP A 33 -18.27 9.82 -0.34
C ASP A 33 -18.80 9.94 -1.79
N SER A 34 -20.13 9.93 -1.99
CA SER A 34 -20.76 9.80 -3.32
C SER A 34 -20.25 10.81 -4.35
N ASP A 35 -19.82 11.98 -3.88
CA ASP A 35 -19.49 13.13 -4.72
C ASP A 35 -18.01 13.18 -5.10
N HIS A 36 -17.15 12.39 -4.44
CA HIS A 36 -15.69 12.47 -4.55
C HIS A 36 -15.05 11.19 -5.11
N SER A 37 -15.80 10.38 -5.87
CA SER A 37 -15.26 9.19 -6.55
C SER A 37 -15.10 9.46 -8.05
N ILE A 38 -13.87 9.29 -8.53
CA ILE A 38 -13.52 9.30 -9.95
C ILE A 38 -12.88 7.93 -10.24
N PRO A 39 -13.65 6.94 -10.73
CA PRO A 39 -13.18 5.55 -10.87
C PRO A 39 -11.89 5.39 -11.67
N ALA A 40 -11.68 6.22 -12.70
CA ALA A 40 -10.43 6.23 -13.47
C ALA A 40 -9.18 6.53 -12.60
N ILE A 41 -9.29 7.48 -11.65
CA ILE A 41 -8.20 7.77 -10.70
C ILE A 41 -8.06 6.63 -9.69
N ASP A 42 -9.17 6.13 -9.15
CA ASP A 42 -9.18 5.05 -8.15
C ASP A 42 -8.45 3.80 -8.67
N ASN A 43 -8.79 3.37 -9.88
CA ASN A 43 -8.18 2.22 -10.53
C ASN A 43 -6.70 2.45 -10.82
N MET A 44 -6.33 3.66 -11.25
CA MET A 44 -4.94 4.03 -11.49
C MET A 44 -4.11 3.95 -10.19
N ILE A 45 -4.61 4.51 -9.09
CA ILE A 45 -3.90 4.49 -7.81
C ILE A 45 -3.74 3.05 -7.31
N VAL A 46 -4.79 2.23 -7.37
CA VAL A 46 -4.72 0.82 -6.94
C VAL A 46 -3.70 0.05 -7.77
N SER A 47 -3.68 0.25 -9.09
CA SER A 47 -2.71 -0.39 -9.98
C SER A 47 -1.26 0.00 -9.62
N LEU A 48 -0.99 1.30 -9.48
CA LEU A 48 0.34 1.79 -9.09
C LEU A 48 0.73 1.30 -7.68
N LYS A 49 -0.22 1.29 -6.73
CA LYS A 49 0.03 0.86 -5.36
C LYS A 49 0.40 -0.62 -5.31
N GLN A 50 -0.33 -1.47 -6.06
CA GLN A 50 -0.01 -2.89 -6.17
C GLN A 50 1.38 -3.12 -6.76
N GLU A 51 1.74 -2.38 -7.81
CA GLU A 51 3.08 -2.46 -8.39
C GLU A 51 4.15 -2.01 -7.40
N TYR A 52 3.95 -0.86 -6.75
CA TYR A 52 4.88 -0.29 -5.76
C TYR A 52 5.07 -1.21 -4.56
N ILE A 53 3.99 -1.86 -4.09
CA ILE A 53 4.04 -2.84 -3.00
C ILE A 53 5.01 -3.97 -3.35
N ASN A 54 4.84 -4.55 -4.53
CA ASN A 54 5.60 -5.73 -4.93
C ASN A 54 7.04 -5.39 -5.31
N LYS A 55 7.25 -4.30 -6.05
CA LYS A 55 8.57 -3.93 -6.58
C LYS A 55 9.43 -3.14 -5.61
N CYS A 56 8.83 -2.40 -4.67
CA CYS A 56 9.56 -1.41 -3.86
C CYS A 56 9.35 -1.65 -2.37
N TYR A 57 8.10 -1.59 -1.89
CA TYR A 57 7.77 -1.61 -0.46
C TYR A 57 8.19 -2.93 0.20
N MET A 58 7.70 -4.07 -0.32
CA MET A 58 7.89 -5.36 0.35
C MET A 58 9.36 -5.81 0.35
N PRO A 59 10.14 -5.67 -0.73
CA PRO A 59 11.57 -5.94 -0.70
C PRO A 59 12.29 -5.13 0.38
N VAL A 60 12.01 -3.83 0.49
CA VAL A 60 12.66 -2.97 1.49
C VAL A 60 12.18 -3.28 2.91
N ALA A 61 10.90 -3.54 3.11
CA ALA A 61 10.36 -3.97 4.42
C ALA A 61 10.96 -5.31 4.89
N LYS A 62 11.26 -6.21 3.95
CA LYS A 62 11.96 -7.48 4.17
C LYS A 62 13.48 -7.33 4.32
N ARG A 63 14.01 -6.11 4.18
CA ARG A 63 15.45 -5.80 4.23
C ARG A 63 16.25 -6.53 3.16
N ASN A 64 15.64 -6.79 2.01
CA ASN A 64 16.37 -7.28 0.85
C ASN A 64 17.29 -6.17 0.31
N PRO A 65 18.48 -6.50 -0.24
CA PRO A 65 19.30 -5.55 -0.95
C PRO A 65 18.52 -4.86 -2.08
N PRO A 66 18.67 -3.54 -2.30
CA PRO A 66 18.01 -2.86 -3.42
C PRO A 66 18.51 -3.34 -4.77
N GLU A 67 17.57 -3.74 -5.64
CA GLU A 67 17.81 -4.25 -7.00
C GLU A 67 17.34 -3.25 -8.08
N ASN A 68 16.59 -2.22 -7.71
CA ASN A 68 16.08 -1.22 -8.65
C ASN A 68 16.02 0.19 -8.02
N ALA A 69 15.65 1.17 -8.85
CA ALA A 69 15.64 2.58 -8.46
C ALA A 69 14.66 2.89 -7.32
N CYS A 70 13.42 2.35 -7.36
CA CYS A 70 12.44 2.64 -6.33
C CYS A 70 12.80 2.02 -4.97
N GLN A 71 13.37 0.81 -4.97
CA GLN A 71 13.91 0.20 -3.76
C GLN A 71 15.07 1.01 -3.20
N SER A 72 15.97 1.48 -4.07
CA SER A 72 17.13 2.29 -3.67
C SER A 72 16.71 3.62 -3.07
N GLU A 73 15.76 4.32 -3.68
CA GLU A 73 15.25 5.59 -3.17
C GLU A 73 14.53 5.44 -1.83
N LEU A 74 13.69 4.40 -1.71
CA LEU A 74 13.00 4.09 -0.45
C LEU A 74 13.98 3.72 0.66
N PHE A 75 14.95 2.84 0.36
CA PHE A 75 15.98 2.44 1.32
C PHE A 75 16.85 3.62 1.76
N GLN A 76 17.35 4.44 0.83
CA GLN A 76 18.14 5.63 1.16
C GLN A 76 17.35 6.64 1.99
N THR A 77 16.05 6.79 1.73
CA THR A 77 15.17 7.66 2.52
C THR A 77 15.07 7.16 3.97
N LEU A 78 14.97 5.85 4.16
CA LEU A 78 14.94 5.23 5.48
C LEU A 78 16.29 5.32 6.19
N GLU A 79 17.37 5.01 5.47
CA GLU A 79 18.74 5.06 5.98
C GLU A 79 19.09 6.47 6.48
N ARG A 80 18.79 7.52 5.69
CA ARG A 80 19.07 8.90 6.12
C ARG A 80 18.30 9.33 7.37
N ARG A 81 17.12 8.76 7.62
CA ARG A 81 16.24 9.17 8.73
C ARG A 81 16.42 8.29 9.98
N TYR A 82 16.67 7.01 9.78
CA TYR A 82 16.61 5.97 10.81
C TYR A 82 17.83 5.04 10.81
N ASN A 83 18.84 5.31 9.96
CA ASN A 83 19.93 4.38 9.68
C ASN A 83 19.38 2.99 9.28
N LEU A 84 19.98 1.91 9.77
CA LEU A 84 19.51 0.55 9.55
C LEU A 84 18.44 0.11 10.57
N ASN A 85 17.97 1.01 11.44
CA ASN A 85 17.03 0.71 12.53
C ASN A 85 15.57 1.00 12.16
N PHE A 86 15.23 1.01 10.87
CA PHE A 86 13.85 1.21 10.45
C PHE A 86 12.98 -0.05 10.68
N ASN A 87 11.70 0.17 10.95
CA ASN A 87 10.67 -0.87 11.04
C ASN A 87 9.65 -0.65 9.92
N GLN A 88 8.62 -1.48 9.86
CA GLN A 88 7.61 -1.40 8.81
C GLN A 88 6.80 -0.08 8.83
N ASN A 89 6.56 0.52 10.00
CA ASN A 89 5.91 1.83 10.09
C ASN A 89 6.75 2.92 9.44
N HIS A 90 8.06 2.90 9.67
CA HIS A 90 8.99 3.81 8.98
C HIS A 90 8.94 3.61 7.46
N VAL A 91 8.86 2.36 6.97
CA VAL A 91 8.68 2.06 5.53
C VAL A 91 7.38 2.64 5.01
N ALA A 92 6.25 2.48 5.73
CA ALA A 92 4.97 3.07 5.35
C ALA A 92 5.01 4.60 5.26
N MET A 93 5.61 5.26 6.25
CA MET A 93 5.77 6.72 6.24
C MET A 93 6.63 7.21 5.07
N ALA A 94 7.75 6.54 4.79
CA ALA A 94 8.61 6.91 3.66
C ALA A 94 7.93 6.62 2.31
N ALA A 95 7.25 5.48 2.18
CA ALA A 95 6.46 5.12 1.01
C ALA A 95 5.36 6.14 0.74
N ASN A 96 4.64 6.64 1.75
CA ASN A 96 3.63 7.70 1.59
C ASN A 96 4.18 9.00 1.02
N VAL A 97 5.48 9.28 1.16
CA VAL A 97 6.10 10.46 0.56
C VAL A 97 6.47 10.17 -0.90
N LEU A 98 7.15 9.04 -1.14
CA LEU A 98 7.68 8.72 -2.46
C LEU A 98 6.58 8.30 -3.44
N PHE A 99 5.67 7.41 -3.01
CA PHE A 99 4.58 6.91 -3.85
C PHE A 99 3.65 8.03 -4.31
N PHE A 100 3.29 8.95 -3.42
CA PHE A 100 2.38 10.04 -3.77
C PHE A 100 3.02 11.10 -4.66
N LYS A 101 4.35 11.20 -4.72
CA LYS A 101 5.01 12.05 -5.72
C LYS A 101 4.65 11.62 -7.15
N ASP A 102 4.63 10.31 -7.39
CA ASP A 102 4.31 9.74 -8.71
C ASP A 102 2.80 9.74 -8.97
N VAL A 103 2.00 9.39 -7.96
CA VAL A 103 0.52 9.44 -8.04
C VAL A 103 0.04 10.85 -8.31
N ASP A 104 0.54 11.86 -7.58
CA ASP A 104 0.11 13.25 -7.74
C ASP A 104 0.40 13.75 -9.16
N ALA A 105 1.59 13.43 -9.69
CA ALA A 105 1.94 13.73 -11.08
C ALA A 105 0.97 13.07 -12.06
N LYS A 106 0.61 11.80 -11.84
CA LYS A 106 -0.30 11.07 -12.72
C LYS A 106 -1.74 11.59 -12.66
N ILE A 107 -2.23 11.94 -11.47
CA ILE A 107 -3.55 12.57 -11.30
C ILE A 107 -3.60 13.90 -12.06
N VAL A 108 -2.56 14.73 -11.94
CA VAL A 108 -2.49 16.01 -12.66
C VAL A 108 -2.46 15.79 -14.18
N GLU A 109 -1.72 14.80 -14.66
CA GLU A 109 -1.74 14.42 -16.09
C GLU A 109 -3.14 14.01 -16.54
N MET A 110 -3.80 13.10 -15.81
CA MET A 110 -5.15 12.63 -16.13
C MET A 110 -6.17 13.77 -16.08
N SER A 111 -6.09 14.67 -15.11
CA SER A 111 -6.97 15.84 -15.02
C SER A 111 -6.91 16.77 -16.23
N ARG A 112 -5.85 16.68 -17.05
CA ARG A 112 -5.65 17.50 -18.25
C ARG A 112 -5.98 16.74 -19.53
N ASN A 113 -5.72 15.43 -19.55
CA ASN A 113 -5.71 14.63 -20.76
C ASN A 113 -6.85 13.60 -20.83
N ASP A 114 -7.34 13.12 -19.69
CA ASP A 114 -8.38 12.10 -19.62
C ASP A 114 -9.78 12.74 -19.64
N PRO A 115 -10.62 12.46 -20.65
CA PRO A 115 -11.95 13.04 -20.75
C PRO A 115 -12.88 12.70 -19.58
N GLU A 116 -12.79 11.48 -19.04
CA GLU A 116 -13.64 11.02 -17.92
C GLU A 116 -13.30 11.79 -16.66
N VAL A 117 -12.01 11.87 -16.33
CA VAL A 117 -11.52 12.62 -15.17
C VAL A 117 -11.87 14.10 -15.29
N ARG A 118 -11.64 14.69 -16.47
CA ARG A 118 -11.98 16.10 -16.74
C ARG A 118 -13.46 16.40 -16.55
N ASN A 119 -14.33 15.51 -17.02
CA ASN A 119 -15.77 15.70 -16.91
C ASN A 119 -16.24 15.57 -15.46
N ALA A 120 -15.70 14.63 -14.69
CA ALA A 120 -15.99 14.52 -13.27
C ALA A 120 -15.56 15.77 -12.49
N ILE A 121 -14.36 16.30 -12.75
CA ILE A 121 -13.89 17.56 -12.13
C ILE A 121 -14.81 18.72 -12.50
N ARG A 122 -15.21 18.86 -13.78
CA ARG A 122 -16.14 19.91 -14.21
C ARG A 122 -17.53 19.77 -13.60
N ALA A 123 -17.97 18.56 -13.30
CA ALA A 123 -19.23 18.28 -12.64
C ALA A 123 -19.20 18.61 -11.13
N GLY A 124 -18.05 19.03 -10.60
CA GLY A 124 -17.90 19.48 -9.21
C GLY A 124 -17.40 18.40 -8.27
N ALA A 125 -16.83 17.29 -8.76
CA ALA A 125 -16.29 16.24 -7.89
C ALA A 125 -15.19 16.75 -6.94
N PHE A 126 -14.48 17.82 -7.33
CA PHE A 126 -13.51 18.52 -6.48
C PHE A 126 -13.51 20.01 -6.82
N THR A 127 -13.31 20.86 -5.83
CA THR A 127 -13.23 22.33 -5.98
C THR A 127 -11.86 22.80 -6.43
N SER A 128 -10.80 22.02 -6.12
CA SER A 128 -9.43 22.35 -6.51
C SER A 128 -8.57 21.10 -6.72
N THR A 129 -7.48 21.24 -7.49
CA THR A 129 -6.48 20.17 -7.64
C THR A 129 -5.85 19.82 -6.29
N SER A 130 -5.55 20.80 -5.44
CA SER A 130 -4.97 20.55 -4.11
C SER A 130 -5.88 19.72 -3.22
N GLU A 131 -7.18 20.00 -3.24
CA GLU A 131 -8.18 19.22 -2.50
C GLU A 131 -8.23 17.78 -3.03
N MET A 132 -8.30 17.59 -4.34
CA MET A 132 -8.32 16.27 -4.96
C MET A 132 -7.08 15.44 -4.58
N LEU A 133 -5.88 16.02 -4.66
CA LEU A 133 -4.65 15.34 -4.29
C LEU A 133 -4.63 14.97 -2.80
N ALA A 134 -5.02 15.89 -1.92
CA ALA A 134 -5.09 15.64 -0.48
C ALA A 134 -6.11 14.56 -0.13
N TYR A 135 -7.28 14.58 -0.79
CA TYR A 135 -8.34 13.59 -0.62
C TYR A 135 -7.85 12.20 -1.00
N TYR A 136 -7.28 12.04 -2.20
CA TYR A 136 -6.77 10.74 -2.66
C TYR A 136 -5.61 10.23 -1.82
N LYS A 137 -4.73 11.13 -1.36
CA LYS A 137 -3.68 10.77 -0.40
C LYS A 137 -4.23 10.23 0.90
N GLY A 138 -5.26 10.86 1.47
CA GLY A 138 -5.92 10.39 2.67
C GLY A 138 -6.56 9.01 2.50
N LYS A 139 -7.19 8.76 1.35
CA LYS A 139 -7.89 7.49 1.06
C LYS A 139 -6.93 6.32 0.78
N TYR A 140 -5.78 6.59 0.17
CA TYR A 140 -4.90 5.53 -0.35
C TYR A 140 -3.53 5.42 0.33
N GLN A 141 -3.28 6.15 1.41
CA GLN A 141 -2.02 6.04 2.14
C GLN A 141 -1.70 4.60 2.60
N PHE A 142 -0.42 4.29 2.73
CA PHE A 142 0.08 3.15 3.46
C PHE A 142 -0.19 3.38 4.94
N GLU A 143 -0.98 2.50 5.55
CA GLU A 143 -1.28 2.56 6.97
C GLU A 143 -0.04 2.16 7.79
N THR A 144 0.26 2.95 8.82
CA THR A 144 1.19 2.54 9.87
C THR A 144 0.44 1.62 10.82
N GLN A 145 1.03 0.48 11.17
CA GLN A 145 0.49 -0.38 12.21
C GLN A 145 0.53 0.39 13.53
N LEU A 146 -0.64 0.60 14.14
CA LEU A 146 -0.72 1.05 15.52
C LEU A 146 0.04 0.01 16.35
N GLU A 147 1.10 0.46 17.00
CA GLU A 147 2.01 -0.39 17.78
C GLU A 147 1.17 -1.30 18.70
N GLN A 148 1.19 -2.62 18.44
CA GLN A 148 0.87 -3.60 19.47
C GLN A 148 2.06 -3.57 20.44
N TYR A 149 2.01 -2.62 21.38
CA TYR A 149 2.85 -2.62 22.57
C TYR A 149 2.51 -3.79 23.47
#